data_AF-W6TXE5-F1
#
_entry.id   AF-W6TXE5-F1
#
_cell.length_a   1.000
_cell.length_b   1.000
_cell.length_c   1.000
_cell.angle_alpha   90.00
_cell.angle_beta   90.00
_cell.angle_gamma   90.00
#
_symmetry.space_group_name_H-M   'P 1'
#
loop_
_entity.id
_entity.type
_entity.pdbx_description
1 polymer ?
#
loop_
_entity_poly.entity_id
_entity_poly.type
_entity_poly.pdbx_seq_one_letter_code
_entity_poly.pdbx_strand_id
1 'polypeptide(L)'
;MKYYLLFPLFILFISCSQEKKKEKFDFPVTKIKINPAENKKAFIEDIADSVYYVTLEAEKDFSIKHISNFFVTDSLIIIADRSQSTIFLFDQNGKPKIKINHLGDKPDEYANLTDIIYDEYNHRIELLDLSLNKIFRYDLNGKPEGVLDIVGSRYFGLTFAKTKDMYVSEIINNNKDLRRLRLYKEGDGMLTYHSQELFFPPVIKELDLGFSHQFDSYKDSVYYYPLLDDKIYTVDIDDVKPAFQIEVPEENKIGFDINSAKPAKDHFDYWKKMEAAKIMYDNNSLFVTDKWVSFRYNFGSRTDPRNAFFSKKTGKTLQFVELNSKKDPTLHSRNKISGKLGDYFITIVPFKNEVIPQSKPAIDKPIIFKLMYFKLKEL
;
A
#
# COMPACT_ATOMS: atom_id res chain seq x y z
N MET A 1 -72.74 -20.30 37.17
CA MET A 1 -72.49 -19.08 36.39
C MET A 1 -71.15 -18.52 36.88
N LYS A 2 -70.09 -18.58 36.07
CA LYS A 2 -69.53 -17.44 35.29
C LYS A 2 -69.29 -16.23 36.22
N TYR A 3 -68.09 -15.68 36.41
CA TYR A 3 -67.06 -15.33 35.44
C TYR A 3 -65.66 -15.28 36.09
N TYR A 4 -64.66 -15.79 35.39
CA TYR A 4 -63.25 -15.55 35.66
C TYR A 4 -62.91 -14.12 35.22
N LEU A 5 -62.50 -13.27 36.16
CA LEU A 5 -61.94 -11.95 35.85
C LEU A 5 -60.44 -12.12 35.57
N LEU A 6 -60.12 -12.27 34.29
CA LEU A 6 -58.77 -12.19 33.73
C LEU A 6 -58.20 -10.80 34.00
N PHE A 7 -57.16 -10.74 34.83
CA PHE A 7 -56.29 -9.56 34.99
C PHE A 7 -55.22 -9.64 33.89
N PRO A 8 -55.22 -8.76 32.87
CA PRO A 8 -54.14 -8.78 31.88
C PRO A 8 -52.91 -8.14 32.51
N LEU A 9 -51.91 -8.99 32.75
CA LEU A 9 -50.55 -8.64 33.12
C LEU A 9 -49.90 -7.87 31.96
N PHE A 10 -50.05 -6.55 31.96
CA PHE A 10 -49.39 -5.65 31.01
C PHE A 10 -47.92 -5.48 31.45
N ILE A 11 -47.08 -6.49 31.17
CA ILE A 11 -45.62 -6.36 31.24
C ILE A 11 -45.22 -5.45 30.08
N LEU A 12 -45.07 -4.16 30.39
CA LEU A 12 -44.35 -3.21 29.55
C LEU A 12 -42.88 -3.67 29.50
N PHE A 13 -42.52 -4.34 28.42
CA PHE A 13 -41.14 -4.51 27.99
C PHE A 13 -40.57 -3.13 27.62
N ILE A 14 -40.14 -2.37 28.64
CA ILE A 14 -39.20 -1.26 28.45
C ILE A 14 -37.83 -1.90 28.27
N SER A 15 -37.63 -2.49 27.09
CA SER A 15 -36.29 -2.81 26.59
C SER A 15 -35.67 -1.49 26.16
N CYS A 16 -35.11 -0.77 27.13
CA CYS A 16 -34.24 0.36 26.86
C CYS A 16 -32.93 -0.22 26.32
N SER A 17 -32.85 -0.42 25.01
CA SER A 17 -31.55 -0.57 24.35
C SER A 17 -30.83 0.76 24.52
N GLN A 18 -29.92 0.84 25.50
CA GLN A 18 -28.89 1.86 25.49
C GLN A 18 -28.10 1.67 24.20
N GLU A 19 -28.43 2.44 23.17
CA GLU A 19 -27.50 2.72 22.09
C GLU A 19 -26.24 3.24 22.77
N LYS A 20 -25.17 2.42 22.76
CA LYS A 20 -23.85 2.89 23.14
C LYS A 20 -23.58 4.11 22.27
N LYS A 21 -23.61 5.30 22.87
CA LYS A 21 -23.16 6.53 22.23
C LYS A 21 -21.81 6.21 21.61
N LYS A 22 -21.68 6.34 20.29
CA LYS A 22 -20.38 6.34 19.62
C LYS A 22 -19.58 7.47 20.27
N GLU A 23 -18.63 7.12 21.14
CA GLU A 23 -17.64 8.08 21.62
C GLU A 23 -16.94 8.59 20.36
N LYS A 24 -17.15 9.87 20.03
CA LYS A 24 -16.36 10.54 19.01
C LYS A 24 -14.97 10.72 19.62
N PHE A 25 -14.03 9.88 19.22
CA PHE A 25 -12.63 10.11 19.54
C PHE A 25 -12.16 11.32 18.74
N ASP A 26 -11.97 12.45 19.41
CA ASP A 26 -11.44 13.67 18.81
C ASP A 26 -9.91 13.58 18.75
N PHE A 27 -9.41 12.85 17.75
CA PHE A 27 -7.97 12.82 17.47
C PHE A 27 -7.59 14.06 16.66
N PRO A 28 -6.42 14.69 16.91
CA PRO A 28 -5.92 15.76 16.06
C PRO A 28 -5.59 15.20 14.67
N VAL A 29 -6.51 15.34 13.72
CA VAL A 29 -6.35 14.87 12.34
C VAL A 29 -5.84 15.99 11.43
N THR A 30 -4.74 15.76 10.73
CA THR A 30 -4.21 16.72 9.76
C THR A 30 -4.96 16.63 8.43
N LYS A 31 -5.46 17.77 7.93
CA LYS A 31 -6.24 17.82 6.70
C LYS A 31 -5.34 17.98 5.48
N ILE A 32 -5.48 17.09 4.51
CA ILE A 32 -4.79 17.13 3.21
C ILE A 32 -5.82 17.52 2.16
N LYS A 33 -5.79 18.77 1.71
CA LYS A 33 -6.68 19.25 0.65
C LYS A 33 -6.16 18.84 -0.72
N ILE A 34 -7.01 18.25 -1.53
CA ILE A 34 -6.75 17.93 -2.93
C ILE A 34 -7.99 18.20 -3.78
N ASN A 35 -7.78 18.33 -5.08
CA ASN A 35 -8.87 18.42 -6.05
C ASN A 35 -8.70 17.29 -7.08
N PRO A 36 -9.42 16.16 -6.93
CA PRO A 36 -9.29 15.02 -7.84
C PRO A 36 -9.62 15.35 -9.30
N ALA A 37 -10.43 16.37 -9.58
CA ALA A 37 -10.76 16.75 -10.94
C ALA A 37 -9.61 17.50 -11.65
N GLU A 38 -8.63 18.04 -10.93
CA GLU A 38 -7.48 18.68 -11.57
C GLU A 38 -6.61 17.65 -12.30
N ASN A 39 -6.25 18.00 -13.53
CA ASN A 39 -5.41 17.19 -14.40
C ASN A 39 -4.13 17.96 -14.75
N LYS A 40 -3.35 18.29 -13.71
CA LYS A 40 -2.11 19.07 -13.85
C LYS A 40 -0.94 18.15 -14.21
N LYS A 41 -0.08 18.63 -15.10
CA LYS A 41 1.24 18.05 -15.35
C LYS A 41 2.27 18.79 -14.50
N ALA A 42 3.22 18.07 -13.93
CA ALA A 42 4.36 18.65 -13.25
C ALA A 42 5.62 18.53 -14.11
N PHE A 43 6.55 19.47 -13.94
CA PHE A 43 7.89 19.39 -14.52
C PHE A 43 8.90 19.19 -13.41
N ILE A 44 9.78 18.20 -13.55
CA ILE A 44 10.71 17.82 -12.49
C ILE A 44 11.60 18.99 -12.06
N GLU A 45 12.01 19.86 -12.99
CA GLU A 45 12.82 21.04 -12.69
C GLU A 45 12.09 22.09 -11.85
N ASP A 46 10.76 22.13 -11.93
CA ASP A 46 9.95 23.08 -11.16
C ASP A 46 9.78 22.59 -9.72
N ILE A 47 9.61 21.28 -9.54
CA ILE A 47 9.20 20.69 -8.26
C ILE A 47 10.34 20.08 -7.45
N ALA A 48 11.50 19.79 -8.04
CA ALA A 48 12.61 19.11 -7.36
C ALA A 48 13.81 20.04 -7.12
N ASP A 49 14.38 19.98 -5.92
CA ASP A 49 15.66 20.63 -5.55
C ASP A 49 16.85 19.87 -6.15
N SER A 50 16.77 18.55 -6.19
CA SER A 50 17.81 17.70 -6.77
C SER A 50 17.23 16.45 -7.39
N VAL A 51 17.87 15.97 -8.45
CA VAL A 51 17.48 14.78 -9.22
C VAL A 51 18.74 14.02 -9.61
N TYR A 52 18.72 12.71 -9.46
CA TYR A 52 19.71 11.81 -10.05
C TYR A 52 19.05 10.52 -10.52
N TYR A 53 19.77 9.77 -11.35
CA TYR A 53 19.25 8.54 -11.94
C TYR A 53 20.16 7.37 -11.63
N VAL A 54 19.55 6.20 -11.41
CA VAL A 54 20.24 4.92 -11.25
C VAL A 54 19.63 3.95 -12.25
N THR A 55 20.46 3.28 -13.04
CA THR A 55 20.02 2.25 -13.97
C THR A 55 20.31 0.89 -13.36
N LEU A 56 19.30 0.02 -13.26
CA LEU A 56 19.54 -1.35 -12.85
C LEU A 56 20.16 -2.11 -14.02
N GLU A 57 21.39 -2.59 -13.83
CA GLU A 57 22.09 -3.37 -14.84
C GLU A 57 21.35 -4.68 -15.07
N ALA A 58 21.12 -5.01 -16.34
CA ALA A 58 20.41 -6.21 -16.70
C ALA A 58 21.39 -7.34 -17.01
N GLU A 59 21.55 -8.25 -16.06
CA GLU A 59 22.27 -9.51 -16.24
C GLU A 59 21.28 -10.68 -16.37
N LYS A 60 21.68 -11.74 -17.07
CA LYS A 60 20.80 -12.89 -17.37
C LYS A 60 20.13 -13.47 -16.12
N ASP A 61 20.87 -13.55 -15.01
CA ASP A 61 20.37 -14.14 -13.75
C ASP A 61 19.61 -13.15 -12.88
N PHE A 62 19.63 -11.85 -13.22
CA PHE A 62 18.96 -10.73 -12.54
C PHE A 62 17.82 -10.12 -13.37
N SER A 63 17.24 -10.90 -14.29
CA SER A 63 16.11 -10.46 -15.10
C SER A 63 14.84 -10.31 -14.26
N ILE A 64 14.41 -9.06 -14.06
CA ILE A 64 13.15 -8.72 -13.39
C ILE A 64 12.03 -8.69 -14.43
N LYS A 65 10.98 -9.49 -14.22
CA LYS A 65 9.77 -9.52 -15.07
C LYS A 65 8.73 -8.52 -14.61
N HIS A 66 8.51 -8.45 -13.29
CA HIS A 66 7.52 -7.57 -12.68
C HIS A 66 7.98 -7.12 -11.29
N ILE A 67 7.96 -5.82 -11.02
CA ILE A 67 8.28 -5.27 -9.70
C ILE A 67 7.00 -5.30 -8.85
N SER A 68 6.89 -6.28 -7.93
CA SER A 68 5.78 -6.33 -6.97
C SER A 68 6.05 -5.44 -5.77
N ASN A 69 7.29 -5.43 -5.26
CA ASN A 69 7.74 -4.64 -4.12
C ASN A 69 9.07 -3.96 -4.42
N PHE A 70 9.27 -2.79 -3.83
CA PHE A 70 10.46 -1.99 -4.04
C PHE A 70 10.83 -1.25 -2.75
N PHE A 71 12.04 -1.48 -2.25
CA PHE A 71 12.58 -0.79 -1.09
C PHE A 71 13.99 -0.29 -1.40
N VAL A 72 14.37 0.84 -0.82
CA VAL A 72 15.74 1.34 -0.91
C VAL A 72 16.20 1.66 0.49
N THR A 73 17.35 1.11 0.84
CA THR A 73 18.05 1.32 2.11
C THR A 73 19.27 2.18 1.84
N ASP A 74 20.05 2.52 2.88
CA ASP A 74 21.31 3.24 2.69
C ASP A 74 22.36 2.41 1.92
N SER A 75 22.18 1.09 1.80
CA SER A 75 23.16 0.17 1.20
C SER A 75 22.67 -0.57 -0.03
N LEU A 76 21.37 -0.84 -0.15
CA LEU A 76 20.80 -1.72 -1.17
C LEU A 76 19.49 -1.21 -1.76
N ILE A 77 19.23 -1.61 -2.99
CA ILE A 77 17.92 -1.56 -3.64
C ILE A 77 17.36 -2.98 -3.62
N ILE A 78 16.19 -3.17 -3.02
CA ILE A 78 15.54 -4.48 -2.81
C ILE A 78 14.28 -4.54 -3.67
N ILE A 79 14.21 -5.52 -4.56
CA ILE A 79 13.11 -5.70 -5.51
C ILE A 79 12.55 -7.10 -5.36
N ALA A 80 11.25 -7.21 -5.06
CA ALA A 80 10.56 -8.49 -5.21
C ALA A 80 9.91 -8.59 -6.58
N ASP A 81 10.01 -9.78 -7.15
CA ASP A 81 9.24 -10.20 -8.31
C ASP A 81 8.43 -11.45 -7.95
N ARG A 82 7.19 -11.22 -7.52
CA ARG A 82 6.22 -12.25 -7.20
C ARG A 82 5.93 -13.21 -8.36
N SER A 83 6.04 -12.78 -9.62
CA SER A 83 5.75 -13.65 -10.78
C SER A 83 6.74 -14.79 -10.95
N GLN A 84 7.91 -14.68 -10.33
CA GLN A 84 8.96 -15.68 -10.32
C GLN A 84 9.46 -16.00 -8.90
N SER A 85 8.69 -15.61 -7.87
CA SER A 85 9.00 -15.81 -6.45
C SER A 85 10.46 -15.51 -6.08
N THR A 86 10.98 -14.37 -6.54
CA THR A 86 12.40 -14.00 -6.39
C THR A 86 12.53 -12.62 -5.77
N ILE A 87 13.54 -12.45 -4.90
CA ILE A 87 13.97 -11.13 -4.43
C ILE A 87 15.36 -10.85 -5.01
N PHE A 88 15.52 -9.69 -5.64
CA PHE A 88 16.77 -9.20 -6.20
C PHE A 88 17.29 -8.04 -5.37
N LEU A 89 18.57 -8.10 -5.00
CA LEU A 89 19.27 -7.07 -4.26
C LEU A 89 20.34 -6.48 -5.19
N PHE A 90 20.27 -5.17 -5.37
CA PHE A 90 21.26 -4.39 -6.11
C PHE A 90 21.97 -3.43 -5.15
N ASP A 91 23.19 -3.01 -5.49
CA ASP A 91 23.80 -1.87 -4.81
C ASP A 91 23.13 -0.54 -5.19
N GLN A 92 23.51 0.54 -4.52
CA GLN A 92 22.98 1.89 -4.78
C GLN A 92 23.27 2.42 -6.20
N ASN A 93 24.25 1.83 -6.91
CA ASN A 93 24.57 2.18 -8.29
C ASN A 93 23.79 1.34 -9.31
N GLY A 94 22.95 0.42 -8.84
CA GLY A 94 22.14 -0.46 -9.69
C GLY A 94 22.87 -1.72 -10.15
N LYS A 95 24.00 -2.08 -9.52
CA LYS A 95 24.71 -3.33 -9.85
C LYS A 95 24.11 -4.53 -9.12
N PRO A 96 23.91 -5.66 -9.79
CA PRO A 96 23.44 -6.90 -9.16
C PRO A 96 24.36 -7.34 -8.02
N LYS A 97 23.77 -7.74 -6.89
CA LYS A 97 24.51 -8.26 -5.73
C LYS A 97 24.08 -9.66 -5.38
N ILE A 98 22.82 -9.82 -4.98
CA ILE A 98 22.30 -11.05 -4.40
C ILE A 98 20.92 -11.34 -4.97
N LYS A 99 20.65 -12.62 -5.18
CA LYS A 99 19.34 -13.14 -5.59
C LYS A 99 18.88 -14.15 -4.55
N ILE A 100 17.72 -13.91 -3.96
CA ILE A 100 17.06 -14.85 -3.04
C ILE A 100 15.98 -15.57 -3.85
N ASN A 101 16.20 -16.86 -4.08
CA ASN A 101 15.29 -17.79 -4.76
C ASN A 101 15.36 -19.16 -4.07
N HIS A 102 15.11 -19.22 -2.75
CA HIS A 102 15.17 -20.46 -1.98
C HIS A 102 13.83 -21.20 -2.07
N LEU A 103 13.46 -21.57 -3.31
CA LEU A 103 12.24 -22.31 -3.60
C LEU A 103 12.42 -23.81 -3.33
N GLY A 104 11.50 -24.40 -2.58
CA GLY A 104 11.46 -25.84 -2.36
C GLY A 104 10.59 -26.26 -1.19
N ASP A 105 10.71 -27.53 -0.82
CA ASP A 105 9.86 -28.18 0.20
C ASP A 105 10.58 -28.34 1.55
N LYS A 106 11.83 -27.86 1.68
CA LYS A 106 12.55 -27.94 2.95
C LYS A 106 12.01 -26.93 3.96
N PRO A 107 12.18 -27.17 5.28
CA PRO A 107 11.65 -26.28 6.32
C PRO A 107 12.11 -24.81 6.24
N ASP A 108 13.28 -24.57 5.65
CA ASP A 108 13.94 -23.26 5.46
C ASP A 108 13.78 -22.68 4.05
N GLU A 109 13.06 -23.36 3.17
CA GLU A 109 12.73 -22.95 1.81
C GLU A 109 11.27 -22.47 1.75
N TYR A 110 11.00 -21.40 1.00
CA TYR A 110 9.64 -20.91 0.79
C TYR A 110 9.05 -21.53 -0.48
N ALA A 111 7.73 -21.69 -0.53
CA ALA A 111 7.03 -22.23 -1.70
C ALA A 111 6.49 -21.10 -2.59
N ASN A 112 6.11 -19.97 -2.00
CA ASN A 112 5.50 -18.85 -2.70
C ASN A 112 5.83 -17.49 -2.06
N LEU A 113 6.28 -16.54 -2.87
CA LEU A 113 6.46 -15.15 -2.44
C LEU A 113 5.09 -14.45 -2.51
N THR A 114 4.44 -14.25 -1.37
CA THR A 114 3.16 -13.52 -1.31
C THR A 114 3.40 -12.01 -1.29
N ASP A 115 4.25 -11.58 -0.37
CA ASP A 115 4.64 -10.19 -0.15
C ASP A 115 5.99 -10.15 0.58
N ILE A 116 6.66 -9.00 0.58
CA ILE A 116 7.86 -8.79 1.40
C ILE A 116 7.81 -7.43 2.10
N ILE A 117 8.50 -7.35 3.24
CA ILE A 117 8.83 -6.08 3.90
C ILE A 117 10.33 -5.98 4.13
N TYR A 118 10.81 -4.74 4.19
CA TYR A 118 12.12 -4.45 4.79
C TYR A 118 11.91 -4.04 6.25
N ASP A 119 12.43 -4.85 7.17
CA ASP A 119 12.43 -4.55 8.60
C ASP A 119 13.64 -3.67 8.93
N GLU A 120 13.40 -2.35 8.98
CA GLU A 120 14.44 -1.36 9.29
C GLU A 120 15.08 -1.57 10.67
N TYR A 121 14.34 -2.11 11.65
CA TYR A 121 14.84 -2.31 13.02
C TYR A 121 15.86 -3.42 13.11
N ASN A 122 15.56 -4.55 12.47
CA ASN A 122 16.43 -5.73 12.48
C ASN A 122 17.34 -5.80 11.24
N HIS A 123 17.28 -4.81 10.35
CA HIS A 123 18.01 -4.74 9.09
C HIS A 123 17.92 -6.02 8.26
N ARG A 124 16.70 -6.52 8.06
CA ARG A 124 16.46 -7.79 7.37
C ARG A 124 15.27 -7.72 6.43
N ILE A 125 15.22 -8.65 5.50
CA ILE A 125 14.08 -8.85 4.61
C ILE A 125 13.19 -9.93 5.22
N GLU A 126 11.90 -9.67 5.30
CA GLU A 126 10.93 -10.66 5.73
C GLU A 126 9.97 -10.97 4.58
N LEU A 127 9.92 -12.23 4.17
CA LEU A 127 9.07 -12.75 3.09
C LEU A 127 7.87 -13.47 3.70
N LEU A 128 6.67 -13.04 3.34
CA LEU A 128 5.43 -13.72 3.67
C LEU A 128 5.13 -14.81 2.64
N ASP A 129 4.93 -16.02 3.13
CA ASP A 129 4.40 -17.14 2.37
C ASP A 129 3.07 -17.60 2.99
N LEU A 130 1.95 -17.12 2.43
CA LEU A 130 0.62 -17.54 2.88
C LEU A 130 0.30 -19.00 2.56
N SER A 131 0.98 -19.63 1.59
CA SER A 131 0.73 -21.03 1.26
C SER A 131 1.29 -21.95 2.34
N LEU A 132 2.40 -21.54 2.97
CA LEU A 132 3.02 -22.24 4.09
C LEU A 132 2.66 -21.66 5.45
N ASN A 133 1.95 -20.52 5.50
CA ASN A 133 1.58 -19.81 6.73
C ASN A 133 2.80 -19.33 7.53
N LYS A 134 3.84 -18.88 6.84
CA LYS A 134 5.15 -18.57 7.42
C LYS A 134 5.68 -17.22 6.97
N ILE A 135 6.55 -16.65 7.80
CA ILE A 135 7.44 -15.54 7.44
C ILE A 135 8.87 -16.05 7.45
N PHE A 136 9.56 -15.94 6.31
CA PHE A 136 10.97 -16.28 6.15
C PHE A 136 11.82 -15.02 6.31
N ARG A 137 12.86 -15.09 7.13
CA ARG A 137 13.73 -13.95 7.47
C ARG A 137 15.10 -14.13 6.82
N TYR A 138 15.57 -13.09 6.14
CA TYR A 138 16.86 -13.07 5.46
C TYR A 138 17.66 -11.83 5.83
N ASP A 139 18.95 -12.00 6.10
CA ASP A 139 19.86 -10.86 6.22
C ASP A 139 20.03 -10.14 4.86
N LEU A 140 20.70 -9.00 4.87
CA LEU A 140 21.00 -8.24 3.64
C LEU A 140 22.06 -8.91 2.73
N ASN A 141 22.65 -10.03 3.15
CA ASN A 141 23.49 -10.89 2.32
C ASN A 141 22.69 -12.04 1.66
N GLY A 142 21.38 -12.13 1.92
CA GLY A 142 20.50 -13.19 1.43
C GLY A 142 20.60 -14.51 2.20
N LYS A 143 21.23 -14.51 3.37
CA LYS A 143 21.32 -15.70 4.22
C LYS A 143 20.06 -15.85 5.07
N PRO A 144 19.49 -17.06 5.18
CA PRO A 144 18.38 -17.31 6.09
C PRO A 144 18.77 -17.03 7.54
N GLU A 145 17.95 -16.28 8.27
CA GLU A 145 18.12 -16.00 9.70
C GLU A 145 17.09 -16.74 10.57
N GLY A 146 15.99 -17.20 9.97
CA GLY A 146 14.96 -17.96 10.67
C GLY A 146 13.62 -17.96 9.95
N VAL A 147 12.70 -18.73 10.51
CA VAL A 147 11.34 -18.89 10.01
C VAL A 147 10.37 -18.70 11.18
N LEU A 148 9.35 -17.89 10.97
CA LEU A 148 8.27 -17.63 11.92
C LEU A 148 6.98 -18.28 11.41
N ASP A 149 6.44 -19.24 12.13
CA ASP A 149 5.10 -19.76 11.89
C ASP A 149 4.04 -18.74 12.32
N ILE A 150 3.06 -18.48 11.46
CA ILE A 150 1.94 -17.57 11.75
C ILE A 150 0.73 -18.40 12.19
N VAL A 151 0.53 -18.50 13.50
CA VAL A 151 -0.64 -19.20 14.07
C VAL A 151 -1.92 -18.45 13.72
N GLY A 152 -2.78 -19.01 12.86
CA GLY A 152 -4.03 -18.37 12.42
C GLY A 152 -3.92 -17.54 11.13
N SER A 153 -2.86 -17.75 10.36
CA SER A 153 -2.55 -17.20 9.04
C SER A 153 -3.68 -17.16 8.00
N ARG A 154 -4.71 -18.01 8.11
CA ARG A 154 -5.89 -17.99 7.21
C ARG A 154 -6.66 -16.66 7.21
N TYR A 155 -6.33 -15.78 8.15
CA TYR A 155 -6.86 -14.43 8.30
C TYR A 155 -5.84 -13.33 7.96
N PHE A 156 -4.65 -13.70 7.49
CA PHE A 156 -3.60 -12.77 7.10
C PHE A 156 -3.81 -12.31 5.65
N GLY A 157 -3.48 -11.05 5.40
CA GLY A 157 -3.67 -10.39 4.12
C GLY A 157 -2.66 -10.74 3.04
N LEU A 158 -2.96 -10.33 1.81
CA LEU A 158 -2.02 -10.36 0.68
C LEU A 158 -0.89 -9.33 0.84
N THR A 159 -1.08 -8.32 1.69
CA THR A 159 -0.09 -7.30 2.01
C THR A 159 0.09 -7.23 3.51
N PHE A 160 1.31 -6.94 3.96
CA PHE A 160 1.62 -6.82 5.37
C PHE A 160 2.66 -5.73 5.66
N ALA A 161 2.69 -5.29 6.91
CA ALA A 161 3.68 -4.40 7.46
C ALA A 161 3.99 -4.79 8.90
N LYS A 162 4.98 -4.13 9.48
CA LYS A 162 5.50 -4.47 10.80
C LYS A 162 5.86 -3.19 11.57
N THR A 163 5.51 -3.20 12.85
CA THR A 163 6.10 -2.35 13.90
C THR A 163 7.09 -3.20 14.70
N LYS A 164 7.85 -2.60 15.60
CA LYS A 164 8.73 -3.37 16.50
C LYS A 164 8.00 -4.46 17.31
N ASP A 165 6.71 -4.26 17.60
CA ASP A 165 5.93 -5.09 18.51
C ASP A 165 5.01 -6.08 17.79
N MET A 166 4.66 -5.84 16.53
CA MET A 166 3.66 -6.64 15.81
C MET A 166 3.76 -6.57 14.30
N TYR A 167 3.13 -7.54 13.66
CA TYR A 167 2.75 -7.50 12.25
C TYR A 167 1.31 -7.05 12.09
N VAL A 168 1.03 -6.36 10.99
CA VAL A 168 -0.30 -5.95 10.58
C VAL A 168 -0.53 -6.33 9.12
N SER A 169 -1.74 -6.78 8.79
CA SER A 169 -2.12 -7.10 7.41
C SER A 169 -3.57 -6.71 7.13
N GLU A 170 -3.89 -6.41 5.86
CA GLU A 170 -5.26 -6.12 5.43
C GLU A 170 -6.04 -7.41 5.14
N ILE A 171 -7.22 -7.56 5.74
CA ILE A 171 -8.08 -8.73 5.55
C ILE A 171 -8.93 -8.54 4.30
N ILE A 172 -8.49 -9.14 3.21
CA ILE A 172 -9.24 -9.11 1.95
C ILE A 172 -10.11 -10.37 1.87
N ASN A 173 -9.52 -11.55 2.11
CA ASN A 173 -10.20 -12.83 1.97
C ASN A 173 -10.78 -13.38 3.27
N ASN A 174 -11.82 -14.20 3.15
CA ASN A 174 -12.52 -14.84 4.28
C ASN A 174 -13.05 -13.84 5.34
N ASN A 175 -13.30 -12.59 4.93
CA ASN A 175 -13.67 -11.50 5.81
C ASN A 175 -15.19 -11.43 6.08
N LYS A 176 -15.72 -12.43 6.79
CA LYS A 176 -17.16 -12.49 7.11
C LYS A 176 -17.61 -11.30 7.96
N ASP A 177 -16.74 -10.83 8.84
CA ASP A 177 -17.02 -9.80 9.83
C ASP A 177 -16.71 -8.37 9.36
N LEU A 178 -16.30 -8.20 8.08
CA LEU A 178 -15.97 -6.91 7.48
C LEU A 178 -14.93 -6.11 8.29
N ARG A 179 -13.89 -6.81 8.77
CA ARG A 179 -12.76 -6.23 9.51
C ARG A 179 -11.68 -5.80 8.53
N ARG A 180 -11.07 -4.62 8.70
CA ARG A 180 -9.99 -4.19 7.80
C ARG A 180 -8.65 -4.84 8.09
N LEU A 181 -8.25 -4.91 9.35
CA LEU A 181 -6.89 -5.30 9.74
C LEU A 181 -6.89 -6.52 10.67
N ARG A 182 -5.83 -7.32 10.56
CA ARG A 182 -5.39 -8.24 11.61
C ARG A 182 -4.03 -7.83 12.13
N LEU A 183 -3.85 -8.03 13.43
CA LEU A 183 -2.57 -7.88 14.09
C LEU A 183 -2.07 -9.26 14.50
N TYR A 184 -0.77 -9.50 14.35
CA TYR A 184 -0.10 -10.70 14.83
C TYR A 184 1.08 -10.29 15.67
N LYS A 185 1.13 -10.78 16.91
CA LYS A 185 2.26 -10.56 17.80
C LYS A 185 3.03 -11.86 17.95
N GLU A 186 4.32 -11.81 17.66
CA GLU A 186 5.21 -12.97 17.78
C GLU A 186 5.19 -13.50 19.22
N GLY A 187 5.01 -14.82 19.38
CA GLY A 187 4.83 -15.48 20.68
C GLY A 187 3.40 -15.49 21.21
N ASP A 188 2.62 -14.42 20.99
CA ASP A 188 1.23 -14.29 21.50
C ASP A 188 0.17 -14.76 20.49
N GLY A 189 0.52 -14.82 19.20
CA GLY A 189 -0.36 -15.26 18.12
C GLY A 189 -1.21 -14.14 17.51
N MET A 190 -2.29 -14.53 16.84
CA MET A 190 -3.22 -13.60 16.18
C MET A 190 -4.09 -12.84 17.18
N LEU A 191 -4.06 -11.52 17.09
CA LEU A 191 -4.90 -10.64 17.88
C LEU A 191 -6.06 -10.14 17.02
N THR A 192 -7.28 -10.22 17.54
CA THR A 192 -8.45 -9.64 16.88
C THR A 192 -8.62 -8.21 17.35
N TYR A 193 -8.18 -7.28 16.52
CA TYR A 193 -8.36 -5.86 16.78
C TYR A 193 -9.74 -5.38 16.30
N HIS A 194 -10.37 -4.55 17.13
CA HIS A 194 -11.68 -3.96 16.88
C HIS A 194 -11.58 -2.44 16.94
N SER A 195 -11.30 -1.78 15.80
CA SER A 195 -11.53 -0.34 15.69
C SER A 195 -12.84 -0.06 14.97
N GLN A 196 -13.59 0.91 15.49
CA GLN A 196 -14.79 1.45 14.85
C GLN A 196 -14.44 2.39 13.68
N GLU A 197 -13.21 2.90 13.64
CA GLU A 197 -12.74 3.84 12.61
C GLU A 197 -12.51 3.14 11.26
N LEU A 198 -12.10 1.87 11.31
CA LEU A 198 -11.74 1.09 10.13
C LEU A 198 -12.94 0.47 9.43
N PHE A 199 -13.71 1.31 8.73
CA PHE A 199 -14.84 0.87 7.93
C PHE A 199 -14.40 0.06 6.70
N PHE A 200 -15.00 -1.12 6.47
CA PHE A 200 -14.81 -1.94 5.28
C PHE A 200 -16.03 -1.84 4.33
N PRO A 201 -15.92 -1.16 3.17
CA PRO A 201 -16.98 -1.06 2.18
C PRO A 201 -17.35 -2.44 1.62
N PRO A 202 -18.63 -2.86 1.69
CA PRO A 202 -19.02 -4.18 1.20
C PRO A 202 -18.76 -4.38 -0.30
N VAL A 203 -18.69 -3.29 -1.09
CA VAL A 203 -18.43 -3.33 -2.53
C VAL A 203 -17.10 -4.01 -2.91
N ILE A 204 -16.08 -3.97 -2.03
CA ILE A 204 -14.77 -4.59 -2.28
C ILE A 204 -14.59 -5.96 -1.61
N LYS A 205 -15.62 -6.49 -0.94
CA LYS A 205 -15.53 -7.70 -0.10
C LYS A 205 -15.10 -8.96 -0.87
N GLU A 206 -15.51 -9.08 -2.12
CA GLU A 206 -15.29 -10.28 -2.95
C GLU A 206 -14.18 -10.05 -3.98
N LEU A 207 -13.40 -8.98 -3.83
CA LEU A 207 -12.33 -8.63 -4.75
C LEU A 207 -10.98 -8.91 -4.10
N ASP A 208 -10.10 -9.62 -4.82
CA ASP A 208 -8.70 -9.81 -4.44
C ASP A 208 -7.87 -8.54 -4.74
N LEU A 209 -8.25 -7.40 -4.12
CA LEU A 209 -7.56 -6.12 -4.29
C LEU A 209 -6.48 -5.95 -3.23
N GLY A 210 -5.22 -6.13 -3.63
CA GLY A 210 -4.06 -5.72 -2.85
C GLY A 210 -3.13 -4.85 -3.69
N PHE A 211 -2.70 -3.72 -3.16
CA PHE A 211 -1.73 -2.85 -3.82
C PHE A 211 -0.47 -2.74 -2.97
N SER A 212 0.71 -2.76 -3.62
CA SER A 212 1.95 -2.49 -2.90
C SER A 212 1.96 -1.07 -2.34
N HIS A 213 2.51 -0.95 -1.12
CA HIS A 213 2.57 0.29 -0.35
C HIS A 213 1.20 0.89 -0.02
N GLN A 214 0.21 0.06 0.36
CA GLN A 214 -0.94 0.54 1.16
C GLN A 214 -0.55 0.77 2.62
N PHE A 215 0.49 0.06 3.07
CA PHE A 215 1.18 0.29 4.33
C PHE A 215 2.53 0.97 4.07
N ASP A 216 2.96 1.78 5.03
CA ASP A 216 4.31 2.31 5.10
C ASP A 216 4.79 2.29 6.56
N SER A 217 5.80 1.48 6.85
CA SER A 217 6.51 1.54 8.13
C SER A 217 7.41 2.77 8.12
N TYR A 218 7.27 3.63 9.12
CA TYR A 218 8.13 4.80 9.25
C TYR A 218 8.34 5.14 10.72
N LYS A 219 9.61 5.08 11.16
CA LYS A 219 9.95 5.10 12.60
C LYS A 219 9.10 4.06 13.32
N ASP A 220 8.64 4.35 14.54
CA ASP A 220 7.92 3.41 15.40
C ASP A 220 6.48 3.09 14.99
N SER A 221 6.00 3.62 13.86
CA SER A 221 4.60 3.48 13.44
C SER A 221 4.45 2.83 12.07
N VAL A 222 3.36 2.10 11.89
CA VAL A 222 2.85 1.74 10.56
C VAL A 222 1.77 2.73 10.17
N TYR A 223 1.93 3.36 9.02
CA TYR A 223 0.87 4.13 8.38
C TYR A 223 0.10 3.23 7.41
N TYR A 224 -1.21 3.37 7.36
CA TYR A 224 -2.11 2.59 6.51
C TYR A 224 -3.10 3.50 5.81
N TYR A 225 -3.17 3.38 4.47
CA TYR A 225 -4.19 4.05 3.67
C TYR A 225 -5.14 3.01 3.05
N PRO A 226 -6.32 2.77 3.66
CA PRO A 226 -7.27 1.79 3.15
C PRO A 226 -7.81 2.17 1.77
N LEU A 227 -8.24 1.15 1.03
CA LEU A 227 -9.04 1.34 -0.17
C LEU A 227 -10.40 1.94 0.19
N LEU A 228 -10.86 2.91 -0.61
CA LEU A 228 -12.15 3.57 -0.42
C LEU A 228 -12.33 4.16 0.98
N ASP A 229 -11.30 4.84 1.46
CA ASP A 229 -11.33 5.63 2.69
C ASP A 229 -10.78 7.03 2.37
N ASP A 230 -11.20 8.01 3.17
CA ASP A 230 -10.72 9.38 3.13
C ASP A 230 -9.67 9.66 4.22
N LYS A 231 -9.23 8.64 4.97
CA LYS A 231 -8.25 8.78 6.04
C LYS A 231 -7.04 7.88 5.86
N ILE A 232 -5.90 8.38 6.34
CA ILE A 232 -4.67 7.62 6.55
C ILE A 232 -4.53 7.45 8.06
N TYR A 233 -4.32 6.21 8.49
CA TYR A 233 -4.27 5.83 9.90
C TYR A 233 -2.85 5.49 10.33
N THR A 234 -2.52 5.76 11.58
CA THR A 234 -1.42 5.08 12.29
C THR A 234 -1.97 3.83 12.96
N VAL A 235 -1.22 2.74 12.87
CA VAL A 235 -1.59 1.42 13.41
C VAL A 235 -0.54 0.97 14.41
N ASP A 236 -0.96 0.87 15.67
CA ASP A 236 -0.20 0.31 16.79
C ASP A 236 -0.93 -0.91 17.36
N ILE A 237 -0.29 -1.61 18.30
CA ILE A 237 -0.84 -2.82 18.91
C ILE A 237 -2.16 -2.57 19.66
N ASP A 238 -2.26 -1.39 20.29
CA ASP A 238 -3.39 -1.03 21.15
C ASP A 238 -4.44 -0.19 20.41
N ASP A 239 -4.07 0.50 19.33
CA ASP A 239 -4.98 1.44 18.69
C ASP A 239 -4.71 1.70 17.20
N VAL A 240 -5.76 2.12 16.48
CA VAL A 240 -5.70 2.59 15.11
C VAL A 240 -6.37 3.96 15.05
N LYS A 241 -5.58 4.98 14.76
CA LYS A 241 -5.98 6.39 14.86
C LYS A 241 -5.83 7.08 13.51
N PRO A 242 -6.81 7.89 13.07
CA PRO A 242 -6.62 8.72 11.90
C PRO A 242 -5.51 9.74 12.17
N ALA A 243 -4.50 9.76 11.30
CA ALA A 243 -3.42 10.75 11.32
C ALA A 243 -3.66 11.87 10.30
N PHE A 244 -4.21 11.49 9.14
CA PHE A 244 -4.55 12.43 8.06
C PHE A 244 -5.96 12.17 7.55
N GLN A 245 -6.65 13.24 7.16
CA GLN A 245 -7.92 13.19 6.43
C GLN A 245 -7.79 13.93 5.10
N ILE A 246 -8.17 13.26 4.03
CA ILE A 246 -8.16 13.77 2.68
C ILE A 246 -9.44 14.55 2.44
N GLU A 247 -9.30 15.86 2.24
CA GLU A 247 -10.41 16.75 1.92
C GLU A 247 -10.52 16.92 0.41
N VAL A 248 -11.66 16.51 -0.13
CA VAL A 248 -12.06 16.67 -1.54
C VAL A 248 -13.30 17.55 -1.65
N PRO A 249 -13.61 18.11 -2.84
CA PRO A 249 -14.90 18.75 -3.10
C PRO A 249 -16.07 17.83 -2.71
N GLU A 250 -17.21 18.43 -2.31
CA GLU A 250 -18.35 17.70 -1.75
C GLU A 250 -18.87 16.62 -2.70
N GLU A 251 -18.94 16.95 -3.99
CA GLU A 251 -19.37 16.08 -5.08
C GLU A 251 -18.46 14.88 -5.34
N ASN A 252 -17.24 14.88 -4.78
CA ASN A 252 -16.26 13.80 -4.94
C ASN A 252 -16.06 12.96 -3.68
N LYS A 253 -16.80 13.24 -2.60
CA LYS A 253 -16.75 12.45 -1.37
C LYS A 253 -17.32 11.06 -1.58
N ILE A 254 -16.78 10.10 -0.82
CA ILE A 254 -17.32 8.74 -0.78
C ILE A 254 -18.68 8.78 -0.07
N GLY A 255 -19.74 8.70 -0.88
CA GLY A 255 -21.12 8.79 -0.41
C GLY A 255 -21.69 7.48 0.13
N PHE A 256 -22.90 7.58 0.66
CA PHE A 256 -23.67 6.43 1.17
C PHE A 256 -23.85 5.33 0.11
N ASP A 257 -24.03 5.68 -1.15
CA ASP A 257 -24.23 4.72 -2.23
C ASP A 257 -23.06 3.76 -2.40
N ILE A 258 -21.83 4.24 -2.19
CA ILE A 258 -20.62 3.41 -2.25
C ILE A 258 -20.43 2.62 -0.97
N ASN A 259 -20.64 3.27 0.19
CA ASN A 259 -20.49 2.62 1.49
C ASN A 259 -21.55 1.54 1.76
N SER A 260 -22.71 1.60 1.10
CA SER A 260 -23.79 0.62 1.23
C SER A 260 -23.91 -0.31 0.02
N ALA A 261 -23.08 -0.15 -1.01
CA ALA A 261 -23.13 -0.95 -2.22
C ALA A 261 -22.87 -2.44 -1.92
N LYS A 262 -23.65 -3.30 -2.59
CA LYS A 262 -23.39 -4.74 -2.60
C LYS A 262 -22.01 -5.04 -3.21
N PRO A 263 -21.37 -6.17 -2.84
CA PRO A 263 -20.14 -6.62 -3.45
C PRO A 263 -20.18 -6.49 -4.98
N ALA A 264 -19.10 -5.94 -5.55
CA ALA A 264 -18.92 -5.92 -6.98
C ALA A 264 -18.74 -7.35 -7.51
N LYS A 265 -19.24 -7.60 -8.72
CA LYS A 265 -19.18 -8.95 -9.33
C LYS A 265 -17.74 -9.36 -9.68
N ASP A 266 -16.95 -8.39 -10.10
CA ASP A 266 -15.57 -8.52 -10.53
C ASP A 266 -14.88 -7.14 -10.50
N HIS A 267 -13.58 -7.09 -10.83
CA HIS A 267 -12.81 -5.85 -10.89
C HIS A 267 -13.37 -4.83 -11.90
N PHE A 268 -13.98 -5.28 -13.00
CA PHE A 268 -14.51 -4.38 -14.03
C PHE A 268 -15.80 -3.70 -13.56
N ASP A 269 -16.72 -4.44 -12.95
CA ASP A 269 -17.92 -3.89 -12.30
C ASP A 269 -17.54 -2.87 -11.21
N TYR A 270 -16.53 -3.20 -10.39
CA TYR A 270 -15.98 -2.28 -9.40
C TYR A 270 -15.49 -0.96 -10.03
N TRP A 271 -14.59 -1.02 -11.01
CA TRP A 271 -14.05 0.19 -11.64
C TRP A 271 -15.15 1.01 -12.31
N LYS A 272 -16.09 0.37 -13.01
CA LYS A 272 -17.22 1.07 -13.62
C LYS A 272 -18.05 1.85 -12.59
N LYS A 273 -18.28 1.27 -11.41
CA LYS A 273 -18.98 1.93 -10.30
C LYS A 273 -18.18 3.13 -9.77
N MET A 274 -16.87 2.98 -9.54
CA MET A 274 -16.02 4.06 -9.03
C MET A 274 -15.91 5.22 -10.04
N GLU A 275 -15.72 4.91 -11.32
CA GLU A 275 -15.62 5.90 -12.41
C GLU A 275 -16.92 6.67 -12.63
N ALA A 276 -18.08 6.01 -12.45
CA ALA A 276 -19.40 6.63 -12.50
C ALA A 276 -19.67 7.51 -11.27
N ALA A 277 -19.22 7.10 -10.09
CA ALA A 277 -19.41 7.84 -8.85
C ALA A 277 -18.52 9.09 -8.74
N LYS A 278 -17.49 9.23 -9.59
CA LYS A 278 -16.55 10.37 -9.57
C LYS A 278 -15.95 10.60 -8.18
N ILE A 279 -15.47 9.52 -7.58
CA ILE A 279 -14.74 9.51 -6.31
C ILE A 279 -13.28 9.09 -6.51
N MET A 280 -12.47 9.23 -5.47
CA MET A 280 -11.14 8.62 -5.42
C MET A 280 -11.24 7.14 -5.08
N TYR A 281 -10.35 6.34 -5.68
CA TYR A 281 -10.27 4.91 -5.44
C TYR A 281 -8.86 4.38 -5.75
N ASP A 282 -8.63 3.10 -5.43
CA ASP A 282 -7.34 2.42 -5.62
C ASP A 282 -6.16 3.17 -4.95
N ASN A 283 -6.38 3.66 -3.73
CA ASN A 283 -5.37 4.32 -2.91
C ASN A 283 -4.14 3.41 -2.73
N ASN A 284 -2.95 3.88 -3.11
CA ASN A 284 -1.69 3.11 -3.02
C ASN A 284 -0.47 4.05 -2.96
N SER A 285 0.75 3.48 -3.01
CA SER A 285 2.00 4.27 -3.10
C SER A 285 2.15 5.24 -1.91
N LEU A 286 1.73 4.81 -0.73
CA LEU A 286 1.84 5.58 0.51
C LEU A 286 3.31 5.62 0.95
N PHE A 287 3.83 6.83 1.16
CA PHE A 287 5.16 7.05 1.74
C PHE A 287 5.12 8.24 2.69
N VAL A 288 5.55 8.00 3.92
CA VAL A 288 5.61 8.99 4.99
C VAL A 288 7.06 9.27 5.34
N THR A 289 7.42 10.55 5.44
CA THR A 289 8.70 11.03 5.95
C THR A 289 8.48 12.12 6.99
N ASP A 290 9.54 12.65 7.59
CA ASP A 290 9.43 13.80 8.50
C ASP A 290 8.85 15.05 7.84
N LYS A 291 8.99 15.19 6.52
CA LYS A 291 8.56 16.37 5.78
C LYS A 291 7.30 16.14 4.95
N TRP A 292 7.06 14.92 4.51
CA TRP A 292 6.08 14.64 3.45
C TRP A 292 5.16 13.48 3.79
N VAL A 293 3.95 13.54 3.23
CA VAL A 293 3.09 12.37 2.99
C VAL A 293 2.85 12.30 1.49
N SER A 294 3.26 11.22 0.85
CA SER A 294 3.02 10.94 -0.56
C SER A 294 2.03 9.80 -0.68
N PHE A 295 1.11 9.88 -1.64
CA PHE A 295 0.22 8.79 -1.99
C PHE A 295 -0.28 8.94 -3.44
N ARG A 296 -0.89 7.88 -3.95
CA ARG A 296 -1.48 7.85 -5.28
C ARG A 296 -2.92 7.36 -5.22
N TYR A 297 -3.75 7.89 -6.09
CA TYR A 297 -5.15 7.48 -6.24
C TYR A 297 -5.58 7.58 -7.71
N ASN A 298 -6.64 6.87 -8.07
CA ASN A 298 -7.33 7.01 -9.35
C ASN A 298 -8.55 7.91 -9.19
N PHE A 299 -8.89 8.65 -10.25
CA PHE A 299 -10.11 9.47 -10.28
C PHE A 299 -10.64 9.56 -11.71
N GLY A 300 -11.95 9.35 -11.89
CA GLY A 300 -12.63 9.46 -13.17
C GLY A 300 -12.34 8.35 -14.19
N SER A 301 -11.12 7.80 -14.19
CA SER A 301 -10.73 6.60 -14.93
C SER A 301 -9.58 5.86 -14.24
N ARG A 302 -9.56 4.52 -14.33
CA ARG A 302 -8.49 3.67 -13.78
C ARG A 302 -7.15 3.85 -14.50
N THR A 303 -7.18 4.46 -15.68
CA THR A 303 -6.00 4.85 -16.45
C THR A 303 -5.61 6.30 -16.23
N ASP A 304 -6.28 7.00 -15.30
CA ASP A 304 -6.01 8.39 -14.92
C ASP A 304 -5.57 8.54 -13.45
N PRO A 305 -4.38 8.02 -13.10
CA PRO A 305 -3.85 8.13 -11.75
C PRO A 305 -3.31 9.53 -11.44
N ARG A 306 -3.31 9.90 -10.16
CA ARG A 306 -2.72 11.14 -9.62
C ARG A 306 -1.76 10.81 -8.50
N ASN A 307 -0.56 11.38 -8.54
CA ASN A 307 0.35 11.39 -7.40
C ASN A 307 0.11 12.69 -6.61
N ALA A 308 0.07 12.59 -5.29
CA ALA A 308 -0.09 13.70 -4.36
C ALA A 308 1.06 13.71 -3.34
N PHE A 309 1.60 14.89 -3.07
CA PHE A 309 2.66 15.13 -2.09
C PHE A 309 2.24 16.27 -1.17
N PHE A 310 1.96 15.94 0.08
CA PHE A 310 1.58 16.88 1.12
C PHE A 310 2.80 17.29 1.94
N SER A 311 3.11 18.60 1.99
CA SER A 311 4.13 19.13 2.92
C SER A 311 3.54 19.24 4.32
N LYS A 312 4.11 18.49 5.26
CA LYS A 312 3.76 18.57 6.69
C LYS A 312 4.10 19.95 7.29
N LYS A 313 5.05 20.67 6.69
CA LYS A 313 5.51 21.97 7.16
C LYS A 313 4.60 23.11 6.71
N THR A 314 4.22 23.12 5.43
CA THR A 314 3.43 24.25 4.88
C THR A 314 1.94 23.95 4.78
N GLY A 315 1.53 22.69 4.95
CA GLY A 315 0.14 22.26 4.81
C GLY A 315 -0.38 22.31 3.38
N LYS A 316 0.50 22.48 2.38
CA LYS A 316 0.17 22.51 0.96
C LYS A 316 0.35 21.15 0.32
N THR A 317 -0.43 20.90 -0.74
CA THR A 317 -0.34 19.67 -1.53
C THR A 317 0.07 20.00 -2.97
N LEU A 318 1.11 19.33 -3.46
CA LEU A 318 1.43 19.23 -4.88
C LEU A 318 0.71 17.99 -5.43
N GLN A 319 -0.03 18.14 -6.52
CA GLN A 319 -0.66 17.01 -7.21
C GLN A 319 -0.46 17.08 -8.72
N PHE A 320 -0.25 15.93 -9.35
CA PHE A 320 -0.11 15.82 -10.80
C PHE A 320 -0.48 14.43 -11.32
N VAL A 321 -0.89 14.36 -12.58
CA VAL A 321 -1.19 13.11 -13.31
C VAL A 321 -0.01 12.54 -14.09
N GLU A 322 0.98 13.39 -14.35
CA GLU A 322 2.12 13.12 -15.22
C GLU A 322 3.27 14.02 -14.80
N LEU A 323 4.44 13.41 -14.68
CA LEU A 323 5.71 14.05 -14.40
C LEU A 323 6.54 14.10 -15.69
N ASN A 324 6.89 15.31 -16.08
CA ASN A 324 7.64 15.62 -17.29
C ASN A 324 8.99 16.24 -16.97
N SER A 325 9.86 16.37 -17.97
CA SER A 325 11.07 17.18 -17.88
C SER A 325 11.12 18.23 -18.99
N LYS A 326 11.58 19.43 -18.63
CA LYS A 326 11.90 20.48 -19.61
C LYS A 326 13.23 20.20 -20.33
N LYS A 327 14.13 19.45 -19.68
CA LYS A 327 15.48 19.12 -20.19
C LYS A 327 15.51 17.80 -20.97
N ASP A 328 14.66 16.84 -20.62
CA ASP A 328 14.50 15.56 -21.29
C ASP A 328 13.06 15.43 -21.84
N PRO A 329 12.84 15.75 -23.13
CA PRO A 329 11.53 15.63 -23.77
C PRO A 329 11.00 14.20 -23.87
N THR A 330 11.79 13.18 -23.51
CA THR A 330 11.33 11.79 -23.51
C THR A 330 10.77 11.35 -22.16
N LEU A 331 11.00 12.14 -21.11
CA LEU A 331 10.42 11.89 -19.80
C LEU A 331 8.96 12.31 -19.79
N HIS A 332 8.09 11.31 -19.95
CA HIS A 332 6.64 11.41 -19.71
C HIS A 332 6.23 10.26 -18.81
N SER A 333 6.20 10.49 -17.50
CA SER A 333 5.95 9.43 -16.51
C SER A 333 4.62 9.64 -15.80
N ARG A 334 3.73 8.66 -15.94
CA ARG A 334 2.49 8.54 -15.16
C ARG A 334 2.63 7.50 -14.04
N ASN A 335 3.86 7.05 -13.78
CA ASN A 335 4.14 5.98 -12.84
C ASN A 335 3.87 6.45 -11.41
N LYS A 336 3.62 5.47 -10.55
CA LYS A 336 3.57 5.69 -9.11
C LYS A 336 4.95 6.00 -8.55
N ILE A 337 4.98 6.51 -7.33
CA ILE A 337 6.19 6.46 -6.52
C ILE A 337 6.40 5.01 -6.09
N SER A 338 7.62 4.53 -6.28
CA SER A 338 8.01 3.15 -6.03
C SER A 338 8.67 3.01 -4.66
N GLY A 339 9.32 4.05 -4.15
CA GLY A 339 10.03 4.01 -2.87
C GLY A 339 10.45 5.38 -2.37
N LYS A 340 11.10 5.39 -1.21
CA LYS A 340 11.74 6.55 -0.58
C LYS A 340 13.13 6.17 -0.05
N LEU A 341 14.03 7.15 0.01
CA LEU A 341 15.32 7.04 0.72
C LEU A 341 15.65 8.41 1.34
N GLY A 342 15.56 8.51 2.66
CA GLY A 342 15.67 9.80 3.35
C GLY A 342 14.65 10.83 2.81
N ASP A 343 15.16 11.93 2.27
CA ASP A 343 14.35 13.00 1.65
C ASP A 343 14.02 12.76 0.16
N TYR A 344 14.52 11.67 -0.45
CA TYR A 344 14.29 11.36 -1.86
C TYR A 344 13.07 10.47 -2.04
N PHE A 345 12.25 10.81 -3.04
CA PHE A 345 11.26 9.92 -3.63
C PHE A 345 11.83 9.26 -4.87
N ILE A 346 11.38 8.03 -5.14
CA ILE A 346 11.94 7.17 -6.18
C ILE A 346 10.81 6.72 -7.08
N THR A 347 10.96 6.90 -8.38
CA THR A 347 10.00 6.41 -9.37
C THR A 347 10.74 5.77 -10.54
N ILE A 348 10.17 4.70 -11.07
CA ILE A 348 10.67 4.09 -12.30
C ILE A 348 10.25 5.01 -13.45
N VAL A 349 11.19 5.38 -14.32
CA VAL A 349 10.92 6.24 -15.47
C VAL A 349 11.16 5.48 -16.78
N PRO A 350 10.44 5.84 -17.87
CA PRO A 350 10.73 5.31 -19.19
C PRO A 350 12.20 5.50 -19.56
N PHE A 351 12.78 4.50 -20.21
CA PHE A 351 14.12 4.59 -20.79
C PHE A 351 14.05 4.20 -22.27
N LYS A 352 14.40 5.12 -23.17
CA LYS A 352 14.71 4.75 -24.55
C LYS A 352 16.15 4.27 -24.59
N ASN A 353 16.34 2.99 -24.93
CA ASN A 353 17.65 2.56 -25.42
C ASN A 353 17.96 3.39 -26.68
N GLU A 354 19.15 3.95 -26.77
CA GLU A 354 19.64 4.54 -28.02
C GLU A 354 19.41 3.56 -29.17
N VAL A 355 19.05 4.09 -30.34
CA VAL A 355 18.71 3.32 -31.54
C VAL A 355 19.92 2.48 -31.96
N ILE A 356 19.95 1.21 -31.55
CA ILE A 356 20.89 0.23 -32.10
C ILE A 356 20.35 -0.18 -33.48
N PRO A 357 21.14 -0.09 -34.57
CA PRO A 357 20.68 -0.35 -35.94
C PRO A 357 19.92 -1.68 -36.06
N GLN A 358 18.76 -1.62 -36.72
CA GLN A 358 17.90 -2.78 -36.99
C GLN A 358 18.58 -3.72 -37.99
N SER A 359 19.45 -4.60 -37.52
CA SER A 359 19.94 -5.72 -38.33
C SER A 359 20.36 -6.91 -37.46
N LYS A 360 19.43 -7.46 -36.67
CA LYS A 360 19.48 -8.85 -36.17
C LYS A 360 18.12 -9.22 -35.55
N PRO A 361 17.71 -10.51 -35.60
CA PRO A 361 16.40 -10.95 -35.12
C PRO A 361 16.22 -10.62 -33.63
N ALA A 362 14.96 -10.49 -33.21
CA ALA A 362 14.57 -10.14 -31.84
C ALA A 362 15.09 -11.18 -30.83
N ILE A 363 16.30 -10.94 -30.34
CA ILE A 363 16.78 -11.48 -29.07
C ILE A 363 15.95 -10.76 -28.01
N ASP A 364 15.37 -11.51 -27.05
CA ASP A 364 14.73 -10.97 -25.85
C ASP A 364 15.67 -9.94 -25.22
N LYS A 365 15.40 -8.66 -25.48
CA LYS A 365 16.24 -7.58 -24.96
C LYS A 365 15.99 -7.51 -23.46
N PRO A 366 17.05 -7.49 -22.63
CA PRO A 366 16.86 -7.34 -21.19
C PRO A 366 16.02 -6.11 -20.87
N ILE A 367 15.04 -6.26 -19.97
CA ILE A 367 14.26 -5.14 -19.45
C ILE A 367 15.18 -4.32 -18.54
N ILE A 368 15.44 -3.08 -18.93
CA ILE A 368 16.26 -2.15 -18.17
C ILE A 368 15.31 -1.23 -17.39
N PHE A 369 15.49 -1.17 -16.07
CA PHE A 369 14.76 -0.26 -15.20
C PHE A 369 15.64 0.95 -14.90
N LYS A 370 15.16 2.15 -15.25
CA LYS A 370 15.79 3.41 -14.85
C LYS A 370 15.00 4.00 -13.69
N LEU A 371 15.68 4.20 -12.58
CA LEU A 371 15.15 4.80 -11.36
C LEU A 371 15.50 6.29 -11.37
N MET A 372 14.51 7.13 -11.15
CA MET A 372 14.69 8.56 -10.89
C MET A 372 14.51 8.82 -9.41
N TYR A 373 15.57 9.31 -8.78
CA TYR A 373 15.56 9.82 -7.42
C TYR A 373 15.37 11.32 -7.48
N PHE A 374 14.39 11.85 -6.77
CA PHE A 374 14.18 13.29 -6.71
C PHE A 374 13.79 13.74 -5.30
N LYS A 375 14.34 14.87 -4.90
CA LYS A 375 14.02 15.55 -3.65
C LYS A 375 13.15 16.74 -3.96
N LEU A 376 11.95 16.80 -3.38
CA LEU A 376 11.01 17.90 -3.60
C LEU A 376 11.50 19.20 -2.96
N LYS A 377 11.23 20.33 -3.64
CA LYS A 377 11.33 21.66 -3.03
C LYS A 377 10.25 21.82 -1.97
N GLU A 378 10.51 22.65 -0.97
CA GLU A 378 9.46 23.08 -0.04
C GLU A 378 8.36 23.86 -0.79
N LEU A 379 7.07 23.62 -0.44
CA LEU A 379 5.90 24.18 -1.16
C LEU A 379 5.42 25.56 -0.69
#